data_AF-A0A2E2QQ91-F1
#
_entry.id   AF-A0A2E2QQ91-F1
#
_cell.length_a   1.000
_cell.length_b   1.000
_cell.length_c   1.000
_cell.angle_alpha   90.00
_cell.angle_beta   90.00
_cell.angle_gamma   90.00
#
_symmetry.space_group_name_H-M   'P 1'
#
loop_
_entity.id
_entity.type
_entity.pdbx_description
1 polymer ?
#
loop_
_entity_poly.entity_id
_entity_poly.type
_entity_poly.pdbx_seq_one_letter_code
_entity_poly.pdbx_strand_id
1 'polypeptide(L)'
;MPKSLLSILTLLTLSLLALGSANAASAPDLGQWTRTYCEGYRAAKNLYDCQCVVDQAPGYVEKEVAKQVAMKERAIGNFEAVMKKHQSDDRLTAEQKAQAKTGYQKRIDQEQADIDRLKNQASWDTKTMNSIASAAMIEVYTAPTCKTGAIFLDPETQICKFKGDKLKKQLKSKTVEEYCSCLRETMASTWEASTGQTSAKVQRDLFSEANRSCNQ
;
A
#
# COMPACT_ATOMS: atom_id res chain seq x y z
N MET A 1 -39.37 -37.08 -56.11
CA MET A 1 -39.11 -36.24 -57.29
C MET A 1 -38.99 -34.78 -56.83
N PRO A 2 -38.04 -34.01 -57.40
CA PRO A 2 -37.56 -32.72 -56.88
C PRO A 2 -38.30 -31.51 -57.48
N LYS A 3 -38.08 -30.33 -56.86
CA LYS A 3 -38.25 -28.92 -57.34
C LYS A 3 -38.92 -28.08 -56.23
N SER A 4 -38.60 -26.82 -55.98
CA SER A 4 -37.61 -25.88 -56.51
C SER A 4 -37.60 -24.64 -55.58
N LEU A 5 -36.50 -23.91 -55.64
CA LEU A 5 -36.19 -22.57 -55.13
C LEU A 5 -37.36 -21.54 -55.08
N LEU A 6 -37.31 -20.67 -54.06
CA LEU A 6 -37.52 -19.20 -54.10
C LEU A 6 -37.46 -18.72 -52.62
N SER A 7 -36.34 -18.19 -52.12
CA SER A 7 -35.80 -16.83 -52.28
C SER A 7 -36.77 -15.72 -51.87
N ILE A 8 -36.27 -14.88 -50.94
CA ILE A 8 -36.75 -13.55 -50.50
C ILE A 8 -37.85 -13.57 -49.43
N LEU A 9 -37.45 -13.46 -48.16
CA LEU A 9 -38.23 -12.71 -47.17
C LEU A 9 -37.29 -11.93 -46.23
N THR A 10 -37.20 -10.64 -46.55
CA THR A 10 -37.17 -9.51 -45.60
C THR A 10 -36.15 -9.55 -44.45
N LEU A 11 -35.06 -8.79 -44.63
CA LEU A 11 -34.32 -8.18 -43.52
C LEU A 11 -35.31 -7.37 -42.66
N LEU A 12 -35.68 -7.93 -41.51
CA LEU A 12 -36.33 -7.21 -40.42
C LEU A 12 -35.31 -7.05 -39.31
N THR A 13 -34.82 -5.82 -39.23
CA THR A 13 -34.18 -5.17 -38.09
C THR A 13 -34.80 -5.64 -36.77
N LEU A 14 -34.02 -6.34 -35.94
CA LEU A 14 -34.18 -6.27 -34.51
C LEU A 14 -32.80 -6.01 -33.90
N SER A 15 -32.54 -4.72 -33.73
CA SER A 15 -31.49 -4.17 -32.89
C SER A 15 -31.72 -4.66 -31.46
N LEU A 16 -31.22 -5.86 -31.14
CA LEU A 16 -31.07 -6.27 -29.76
C LEU A 16 -29.96 -5.42 -29.16
N LEU A 17 -30.44 -4.48 -28.34
CA LEU A 17 -29.72 -3.69 -27.36
C LEU A 17 -28.47 -4.42 -26.85
N ALA A 18 -27.33 -4.13 -27.47
CA ALA A 18 -26.08 -4.02 -26.74
C ALA A 18 -26.13 -2.71 -25.94
N LEU A 19 -27.07 -2.63 -24.98
CA LEU A 19 -26.90 -1.75 -23.84
C LEU A 19 -25.67 -2.30 -23.15
N GLY A 20 -24.57 -1.59 -23.32
CA GLY A 20 -23.35 -1.83 -22.56
C GLY A 20 -23.76 -2.04 -21.12
N SER A 21 -23.50 -3.25 -20.63
CA SER A 21 -23.30 -3.46 -19.21
C SER A 21 -22.19 -2.50 -18.85
N ALA A 22 -22.57 -1.32 -18.33
CA ALA A 22 -21.69 -0.54 -17.51
C ALA A 22 -21.21 -1.54 -16.48
N ASN A 23 -19.94 -1.96 -16.62
CA ASN A 23 -19.29 -2.75 -15.60
C ASN A 23 -19.53 -1.95 -14.32
N ALA A 24 -20.39 -2.44 -13.43
CA ALA A 24 -20.37 -2.00 -12.07
C ALA A 24 -18.92 -2.23 -11.66
N ALA A 25 -18.14 -1.15 -11.56
CA ALA A 25 -16.77 -1.22 -11.13
C ALA A 25 -16.87 -1.76 -9.71
N SER A 26 -16.73 -3.08 -9.57
CA SER A 26 -16.64 -3.73 -8.28
C SER A 26 -15.55 -3.01 -7.51
N ALA A 27 -15.80 -2.72 -6.23
CA ALA A 27 -14.78 -2.15 -5.36
C ALA A 27 -13.45 -2.91 -5.59
N PRO A 28 -12.31 -2.20 -5.69
CA PRO A 28 -11.03 -2.86 -5.89
C PRO A 28 -10.81 -3.93 -4.81
N ASP A 29 -10.34 -5.12 -5.19
CA ASP A 29 -10.01 -6.17 -4.23
C ASP A 29 -8.68 -5.84 -3.53
N LEU A 30 -8.74 -5.58 -2.21
CA LEU A 30 -7.56 -5.21 -1.41
C LEU A 30 -6.51 -6.33 -1.37
N GLY A 31 -6.93 -7.60 -1.34
CA GLY A 31 -6.01 -8.74 -1.32
C GLY A 31 -5.27 -8.88 -2.64
N GLN A 32 -6.00 -8.80 -3.75
CA GLN A 32 -5.42 -8.82 -5.11
C GLN A 32 -4.50 -7.62 -5.34
N TRP A 33 -4.91 -6.43 -4.90
CA TRP A 33 -4.10 -5.21 -5.01
C TRP A 33 -2.79 -5.35 -4.22
N THR A 34 -2.89 -5.78 -2.96
CA THR A 34 -1.73 -5.95 -2.07
C THR A 34 -0.75 -6.97 -2.64
N ARG A 35 -1.27 -8.10 -3.12
CA ARG A 35 -0.46 -9.13 -3.78
C ARG A 35 0.28 -8.56 -4.98
N THR A 36 -0.45 -7.89 -5.87
CA THR A 36 0.12 -7.30 -7.10
C THR A 36 1.21 -6.29 -6.76
N TYR A 37 1.01 -5.47 -5.73
CA TYR A 37 1.99 -4.50 -5.28
C TYR A 37 3.26 -5.18 -4.73
N CYS A 38 3.10 -6.16 -3.84
CA CYS A 38 4.23 -6.86 -3.23
C CYS A 38 5.03 -7.66 -4.26
N GLU A 39 4.35 -8.44 -5.11
CA GLU A 39 4.99 -9.28 -6.13
C GLU A 39 5.56 -8.45 -7.30
N GLY A 40 4.96 -7.30 -7.61
CA GLY A 40 5.40 -6.41 -8.69
C GLY A 40 6.62 -5.57 -8.34
N TYR A 41 6.85 -5.28 -7.06
CA TYR A 41 8.03 -4.54 -6.61
C TYR A 41 9.16 -5.49 -6.21
N ARG A 42 10.24 -5.52 -7.00
CA ARG A 42 11.37 -6.45 -6.82
C ARG A 42 11.91 -6.51 -5.37
N ALA A 43 12.04 -5.38 -4.70
CA ALA A 43 12.54 -5.38 -3.33
C ALA A 43 11.50 -5.92 -2.33
N ALA A 44 10.20 -5.67 -2.54
CA ALA A 44 9.16 -6.29 -1.72
C ALA A 44 9.15 -7.81 -1.92
N LYS A 45 9.05 -8.27 -3.17
CA LYS A 45 9.06 -9.68 -3.55
C LYS A 45 10.22 -10.49 -2.94
N ASN A 46 11.40 -9.90 -2.82
CA ASN A 46 12.59 -10.61 -2.36
C ASN A 46 12.83 -10.54 -0.85
N LEU A 47 12.26 -9.54 -0.16
CA LEU A 47 12.59 -9.25 1.23
C LEU A 47 11.40 -9.38 2.17
N TYR A 48 10.21 -9.66 1.63
CA TYR A 48 9.00 -9.88 2.40
C TYR A 48 8.24 -11.09 1.89
N ASP A 49 7.57 -11.79 2.80
CA ASP A 49 6.59 -12.81 2.44
C ASP A 49 5.30 -12.11 1.97
N CYS A 50 5.05 -12.14 0.66
CA CYS A 50 3.89 -11.46 0.09
C CYS A 50 2.55 -12.07 0.53
N GLN A 51 2.50 -13.35 0.94
CA GLN A 51 1.28 -13.91 1.52
C GLN A 51 1.05 -13.31 2.91
N CYS A 52 2.09 -13.28 3.76
CA CYS A 52 2.03 -12.61 5.06
C CYS A 52 1.58 -11.14 4.91
N VAL A 53 2.15 -10.42 3.94
CA VAL A 53 1.78 -9.01 3.67
C VAL A 53 0.30 -8.89 3.33
N VAL A 54 -0.23 -9.76 2.47
CA VAL A 54 -1.66 -9.80 2.14
C VAL A 54 -2.52 -10.08 3.39
N ASP A 55 -2.09 -11.00 4.23
CA ASP A 55 -2.85 -11.40 5.44
C ASP A 55 -2.82 -10.29 6.51
N GLN A 56 -1.73 -9.53 6.61
CA GLN A 56 -1.58 -8.43 7.57
C GLN A 56 -2.23 -7.12 7.07
N ALA A 57 -2.32 -6.91 5.75
CA ALA A 57 -2.78 -5.66 5.15
C ALA A 57 -4.12 -5.14 5.71
N PRO A 58 -5.18 -5.95 5.88
CA PRO A 58 -6.48 -5.47 6.36
C PRO A 58 -6.39 -4.76 7.71
N GLY A 59 -5.62 -5.30 8.67
CA GLY A 59 -5.49 -4.69 9.99
C GLY A 59 -4.78 -3.33 9.98
N TYR A 60 -3.84 -3.11 9.05
CA TYR A 60 -3.22 -1.80 8.88
C TYR A 60 -4.10 -0.83 8.07
N VAL A 61 -4.88 -1.34 7.13
CA VAL A 61 -5.88 -0.54 6.41
C VAL A 61 -6.94 -0.01 7.36
N GLU A 62 -7.48 -0.85 8.24
CA GLU A 62 -8.45 -0.43 9.27
C GLU A 62 -7.88 0.66 10.19
N LYS A 63 -6.62 0.51 10.63
CA LYS A 63 -5.93 1.54 11.43
C LYS A 63 -5.79 2.87 10.69
N GLU A 64 -5.40 2.83 9.43
CA GLU A 64 -5.24 4.04 8.62
C GLU A 64 -6.60 4.70 8.33
N VAL A 65 -7.66 3.92 8.08
CA VAL A 65 -9.04 4.43 7.98
C VAL A 65 -9.45 5.12 9.27
N ALA A 66 -9.25 4.47 10.43
CA ALA A 66 -9.60 5.05 11.72
C ALA A 66 -8.85 6.37 11.99
N LYS A 67 -7.57 6.43 11.63
CA LYS A 67 -6.75 7.65 11.73
C LYS A 67 -7.29 8.77 10.83
N GLN A 68 -7.61 8.48 9.58
CA GLN A 68 -8.16 9.50 8.66
C GLN A 68 -9.55 9.97 9.09
N VAL A 69 -10.41 9.05 9.56
CA VAL A 69 -11.71 9.39 10.14
C VAL A 69 -11.54 10.33 11.33
N ALA A 70 -10.66 10.01 12.28
CA ALA A 70 -10.41 10.85 13.46
C ALA A 70 -9.88 12.25 13.09
N MET A 71 -9.06 12.35 12.03
CA MET A 71 -8.60 13.65 11.52
C MET A 71 -9.76 14.48 10.96
N LYS A 72 -10.71 13.86 10.26
CA LYS A 72 -11.88 14.54 9.68
C LYS A 72 -12.90 14.93 10.75
N GLU A 73 -13.16 14.07 11.72
CA GLU A 73 -14.02 14.38 12.88
C GLU A 73 -13.47 15.58 13.66
N ARG A 74 -12.14 15.66 13.83
CA ARG A 74 -11.49 16.84 14.41
C ARG A 74 -11.68 18.09 13.56
N ALA A 75 -11.60 17.98 12.23
CA ALA A 75 -11.83 19.10 11.32
C ALA A 75 -13.27 19.62 11.41
N ILE A 76 -14.26 18.72 11.48
CA ILE A 76 -15.67 19.07 11.71
C ILE A 76 -15.82 19.86 13.01
N GLY A 77 -15.32 19.35 14.14
CA GLY A 77 -15.41 20.04 15.42
C GLY A 77 -14.76 21.44 15.40
N ASN A 78 -13.66 21.61 14.67
CA ASN A 78 -13.03 22.92 14.46
C ASN A 78 -13.93 23.86 13.63
N PHE A 79 -14.54 23.37 12.55
CA PHE A 79 -15.47 24.18 11.75
C PHE A 79 -16.71 24.57 12.54
N GLU A 80 -17.28 23.66 13.33
CA GLU A 80 -18.40 23.95 14.22
C GLU A 80 -18.06 25.03 15.27
N ALA A 81 -16.88 24.92 15.89
CA ALA A 81 -16.42 25.90 16.87
C ALA A 81 -16.23 27.30 16.24
N VAL A 82 -15.63 27.36 15.05
CA VAL A 82 -15.42 28.63 14.33
C VAL A 82 -16.74 29.21 13.84
N MET A 83 -17.67 28.37 13.37
CA MET A 83 -19.01 28.77 12.98
C MET A 83 -19.76 29.38 14.18
N LYS A 84 -19.74 28.73 15.34
CA LYS A 84 -20.34 29.25 16.57
C LYS A 84 -19.76 30.61 16.96
N LYS A 85 -18.43 30.77 16.88
CA LYS A 85 -17.76 32.04 17.15
C LYS A 85 -18.22 33.17 16.23
N HIS A 86 -18.39 32.91 14.93
CA HIS A 86 -18.91 33.91 13.99
C HIS A 86 -20.37 34.29 14.29
N GLN A 87 -21.20 33.31 14.64
CA GLN A 87 -22.61 33.56 14.98
C GLN A 87 -22.74 34.48 16.20
N SER A 88 -21.86 34.35 17.19
CA SER A 88 -21.84 35.18 18.40
C SER A 88 -21.00 36.46 18.30
N ASP A 89 -20.39 36.78 17.15
CA ASP A 89 -19.56 37.99 17.02
C ASP A 89 -20.44 39.22 16.73
N ASP A 90 -20.54 40.14 17.68
CA ASP A 90 -21.36 41.36 17.56
C ASP A 90 -20.83 42.35 16.52
N ARG A 91 -19.60 42.16 16.04
CA ARG A 91 -19.00 43.00 14.99
C ARG A 91 -19.42 42.60 13.58
N LEU A 92 -20.02 41.41 13.42
CA LEU A 92 -20.44 40.89 12.12
C LEU A 92 -21.91 41.23 11.85
N THR A 93 -22.20 41.62 10.60
CA THR A 93 -23.59 41.82 10.16
C THR A 93 -24.33 40.49 10.06
N ALA A 94 -25.66 40.53 10.08
CA ALA A 94 -26.48 39.34 9.88
C ALA A 94 -26.16 38.60 8.57
N GLU A 95 -25.87 39.34 7.50
CA GLU A 95 -25.49 38.79 6.20
C GLU A 95 -24.13 38.08 6.26
N GLN A 96 -23.12 38.69 6.91
CA GLN A 96 -21.81 38.08 7.11
C GLN A 96 -21.91 36.79 7.94
N LYS A 97 -22.74 36.80 8.99
CA LYS A 97 -23.02 35.60 9.81
C LYS A 97 -23.68 34.50 8.98
N ALA A 98 -24.66 34.84 8.14
CA ALA A 98 -25.33 33.88 7.27
C ALA A 98 -24.38 33.26 6.24
N GLN A 99 -23.54 34.07 5.59
CA GLN A 99 -22.53 33.59 4.64
C GLN A 99 -21.50 32.66 5.31
N ALA A 100 -21.00 33.04 6.48
CA ALA A 100 -20.07 32.21 7.25
C ALA A 100 -20.71 30.87 7.62
N LYS A 101 -21.97 30.87 8.09
CA LYS A 101 -22.71 29.65 8.43
C LYS A 101 -22.82 28.70 7.23
N THR A 102 -23.27 29.20 6.08
CA THR A 102 -23.40 28.39 4.85
C THR A 102 -22.04 27.83 4.40
N GLY A 103 -20.98 28.65 4.47
CA GLY A 103 -19.63 28.23 4.11
C GLY A 103 -19.07 27.12 5.00
N TYR A 104 -19.23 27.25 6.32
CA TYR A 104 -18.78 26.22 7.26
C TYR A 104 -19.64 24.97 7.22
N GLN A 105 -20.97 25.10 7.08
CA GLN A 105 -21.87 23.96 6.95
C GLN A 105 -21.49 23.10 5.73
N LYS A 106 -21.23 23.74 4.57
CA LYS A 106 -20.78 23.02 3.38
C LYS A 106 -19.49 22.22 3.61
N ARG A 107 -18.54 22.77 4.38
CA ARG A 107 -17.29 22.06 4.72
C ARG A 107 -17.55 20.89 5.66
N ILE A 108 -18.40 21.07 6.67
CA ILE A 108 -18.81 20.01 7.60
C ILE A 108 -19.48 18.87 6.83
N ASP A 109 -20.44 19.17 5.97
CA ASP A 109 -21.15 18.19 5.16
C ASP A 109 -20.17 17.41 4.24
N GLN A 110 -19.17 18.11 3.69
CA GLN A 110 -18.16 17.49 2.85
C GLN A 110 -17.22 16.57 3.63
N GLU A 111 -16.76 16.96 4.83
CA GLU A 111 -15.96 16.09 5.68
C GLU A 111 -16.77 14.88 6.18
N GLN A 112 -18.06 15.05 6.47
CA GLN A 112 -18.93 13.95 6.87
C GLN A 112 -19.14 12.95 5.73
N ALA A 113 -19.40 13.43 4.51
CA ALA A 113 -19.50 12.56 3.33
C ALA A 113 -18.21 11.79 3.06
N ASP A 114 -17.05 12.43 3.30
CA ASP A 114 -15.75 11.75 3.20
C ASP A 114 -15.58 10.68 4.30
N ILE A 115 -16.01 10.93 5.53
CA ILE A 115 -16.01 9.94 6.62
C ILE A 115 -16.87 8.73 6.23
N ASP A 116 -18.06 8.96 5.69
CA ASP A 116 -18.98 7.90 5.29
C ASP A 116 -18.37 7.05 4.16
N ARG A 117 -17.71 7.70 3.18
CA ARG A 117 -16.94 6.99 2.14
C ARG A 117 -15.80 6.17 2.73
N LEU A 118 -15.03 6.72 3.67
CA LEU A 118 -13.93 6.00 4.32
C LEU A 118 -14.42 4.78 5.11
N LYS A 119 -15.54 4.90 5.84
CA LYS A 119 -16.13 3.80 6.62
C LYS A 119 -16.77 2.72 5.73
N ASN A 120 -17.17 3.06 4.51
CA ASN A 120 -17.75 2.12 3.56
C ASN A 120 -16.73 1.68 2.49
N GLN A 121 -15.94 0.64 2.79
CA GLN A 121 -14.93 0.12 1.87
C GLN A 121 -15.46 -0.25 0.48
N ALA A 122 -16.70 -0.75 0.40
CA ALA A 122 -17.33 -1.09 -0.88
C ALA A 122 -17.57 0.12 -1.80
N SER A 123 -17.53 1.34 -1.25
CA SER A 123 -17.66 2.59 -2.01
C SER A 123 -16.32 3.17 -2.47
N TRP A 124 -15.20 2.54 -2.14
CA TRP A 124 -13.89 3.08 -2.48
C TRP A 124 -13.63 2.99 -3.97
N ASP A 125 -13.29 4.14 -4.55
CA ASP A 125 -12.70 4.19 -5.89
C ASP A 125 -11.22 3.79 -5.85
N THR A 126 -10.64 3.57 -7.03
CA THR A 126 -9.22 3.20 -7.17
C THR A 126 -8.29 4.21 -6.51
N LYS A 127 -8.64 5.51 -6.53
CA LYS A 127 -7.85 6.57 -5.92
C LYS A 127 -7.82 6.44 -4.39
N THR A 128 -8.98 6.23 -3.78
CA THR A 128 -9.14 6.05 -2.33
C THR A 128 -8.42 4.79 -1.88
N MET A 129 -8.63 3.67 -2.58
CA MET A 129 -7.91 2.42 -2.31
C MET A 129 -6.40 2.62 -2.36
N ASN A 130 -5.87 3.20 -3.44
CA ASN A 130 -4.43 3.45 -3.57
C ASN A 130 -3.89 4.31 -2.43
N SER A 131 -4.61 5.36 -2.03
CA SER A 131 -4.17 6.24 -0.95
C SER A 131 -4.10 5.54 0.40
N ILE A 132 -5.16 4.81 0.77
CA ILE A 132 -5.27 4.15 2.08
C ILE A 132 -4.35 2.92 2.14
N ALA A 133 -4.42 2.06 1.12
CA ALA A 133 -3.66 0.82 1.09
C ALA A 133 -2.15 1.11 1.00
N SER A 134 -1.71 2.11 0.21
CA SER A 134 -0.28 2.44 0.15
C SER A 134 0.26 2.98 1.49
N ALA A 135 -0.53 3.79 2.20
CA ALA A 135 -0.17 4.26 3.54
C ALA A 135 -0.10 3.10 4.54
N ALA A 136 -1.05 2.17 4.49
CA ALA A 136 -1.01 0.96 5.31
C ALA A 136 0.20 0.06 4.97
N MET A 137 0.56 -0.07 3.69
CA MET A 137 1.69 -0.88 3.25
C MET A 137 3.04 -0.34 3.75
N ILE A 138 3.18 0.97 3.89
CA ILE A 138 4.36 1.57 4.52
C ILE A 138 4.54 0.98 5.93
N GLU A 139 3.47 0.88 6.71
CA GLU A 139 3.52 0.33 8.07
C GLU A 139 3.81 -1.17 8.07
N VAL A 140 3.14 -1.95 7.20
CA VAL A 140 3.42 -3.39 7.04
C VAL A 140 4.89 -3.65 6.73
N TYR A 141 5.49 -2.87 5.83
CA TYR A 141 6.89 -3.03 5.43
C TYR A 141 7.90 -2.50 6.47
N THR A 142 7.47 -1.66 7.42
CA THR A 142 8.29 -1.33 8.59
C THR A 142 8.22 -2.38 9.68
N ALA A 143 7.12 -3.12 9.79
CA ALA A 143 6.99 -4.17 10.79
C ALA A 143 7.92 -5.37 10.47
N PRO A 144 8.52 -6.00 11.48
CA PRO A 144 9.36 -7.19 11.28
C PRO A 144 8.54 -8.42 10.84
N THR A 145 7.22 -8.43 11.10
CA THR A 145 6.33 -9.59 11.03
C THR A 145 6.36 -10.34 9.69
N CYS A 146 6.47 -9.63 8.56
CA CYS A 146 6.44 -10.22 7.23
C CYS A 146 7.78 -10.15 6.50
N LYS A 147 8.86 -9.77 7.16
CA LYS A 147 10.18 -9.74 6.55
C LYS A 147 10.73 -11.15 6.41
N THR A 148 11.40 -11.41 5.29
CA THR A 148 12.13 -12.65 5.08
C THR A 148 13.56 -12.36 4.64
N GLY A 149 14.51 -13.05 5.26
CA GLY A 149 15.91 -13.06 4.89
C GLY A 149 16.27 -14.08 3.80
N ALA A 150 15.29 -14.80 3.23
CA ALA A 150 15.52 -15.93 2.32
C ALA A 150 16.42 -15.58 1.13
N ILE A 151 16.28 -14.38 0.56
CA ILE A 151 17.14 -13.93 -0.55
C ILE A 151 18.63 -13.83 -0.15
N PHE A 152 18.93 -13.51 1.11
CA PHE A 152 20.31 -13.47 1.57
C PHE A 152 20.87 -14.87 1.74
N LEU A 153 20.04 -15.85 2.08
CA LEU A 153 20.44 -17.25 2.27
C LEU A 153 20.68 -17.97 0.93
N ASP A 154 20.08 -17.49 -0.17
CA ASP A 154 20.31 -18.03 -1.50
C ASP A 154 21.81 -17.92 -1.89
N PRO A 155 22.51 -19.06 -2.13
CA PRO A 155 23.91 -19.06 -2.51
C PRO A 155 24.18 -18.41 -3.88
N GLU A 156 23.16 -18.27 -4.74
CA GLU A 156 23.29 -17.54 -6.01
C GLU A 156 23.31 -16.02 -5.80
N THR A 157 22.81 -15.53 -4.66
CA THR A 157 22.85 -14.12 -4.31
C THR A 157 24.30 -13.68 -4.18
N GLN A 158 24.71 -12.72 -5.00
CA GLN A 158 26.11 -12.35 -5.22
C GLN A 158 26.81 -11.64 -4.03
N ILE A 159 26.29 -11.76 -2.80
CA ILE A 159 26.81 -11.17 -1.56
C ILE A 159 28.29 -11.52 -1.36
N CYS A 160 28.71 -12.70 -1.79
CA CYS A 160 30.09 -13.18 -1.70
C CYS A 160 30.88 -13.16 -3.02
N LYS A 161 30.25 -12.80 -4.14
CA LYS A 161 30.78 -13.09 -5.48
C LYS A 161 31.90 -12.14 -5.94
N PHE A 162 32.21 -11.09 -5.19
CA PHE A 162 33.07 -10.01 -5.70
C PHE A 162 34.50 -9.96 -5.19
N LYS A 163 34.92 -10.81 -4.25
CA LYS A 163 36.21 -10.57 -3.57
C LYS A 163 36.96 -11.83 -3.09
N GLY A 164 36.81 -13.01 -3.68
CA GLY A 164 37.45 -14.25 -3.19
C GLY A 164 38.90 -14.09 -2.70
N ASP A 165 39.79 -13.52 -3.52
CA ASP A 165 41.20 -13.32 -3.15
C ASP A 165 41.45 -12.12 -2.21
N LYS A 166 40.60 -11.09 -2.26
CA LYS A 166 40.68 -9.93 -1.35
C LYS A 166 40.14 -10.28 0.04
N LEU A 167 39.11 -11.12 0.10
CA LEU A 167 38.51 -11.67 1.30
C LEU A 167 39.50 -12.60 1.98
N LYS A 168 40.09 -13.57 1.26
CA LYS A 168 41.11 -14.48 1.85
C LYS A 168 42.21 -13.76 2.63
N LYS A 169 42.67 -12.60 2.16
CA LYS A 169 43.71 -11.80 2.84
C LYS A 169 43.21 -11.03 4.08
N GLN A 170 41.91 -10.82 4.21
CA GLN A 170 41.27 -10.07 5.29
C GLN A 170 40.67 -10.96 6.38
N LEU A 171 40.42 -12.23 6.06
CA LEU A 171 39.91 -13.22 7.01
C LEU A 171 41.04 -13.68 7.92
N LYS A 172 40.83 -13.57 9.24
CA LYS A 172 41.83 -14.00 10.23
C LYS A 172 41.95 -15.52 10.33
N SER A 173 40.86 -16.18 10.73
CA SER A 173 40.83 -17.62 11.05
C SER A 173 39.77 -18.41 10.28
N LYS A 174 38.92 -17.74 9.49
CA LYS A 174 37.82 -18.36 8.75
C LYS A 174 38.17 -18.58 7.29
N THR A 175 37.65 -19.65 6.70
CA THR A 175 37.60 -19.84 5.26
C THR A 175 36.64 -18.83 4.61
N VAL A 176 36.77 -18.64 3.29
CA VAL A 176 35.84 -17.80 2.52
C VAL A 176 34.40 -18.32 2.66
N GLU A 177 34.21 -19.63 2.68
CA GLU A 177 32.89 -20.25 2.81
C GLU A 177 32.27 -20.00 4.17
N GLU A 178 33.01 -20.20 5.26
CA GLU A 178 32.54 -19.91 6.63
C GLU A 178 32.21 -18.43 6.81
N TYR A 179 33.04 -17.54 6.27
CA TYR A 179 32.76 -16.10 6.28
C TYR A 179 31.47 -15.79 5.50
N CYS A 180 31.30 -16.39 4.33
CA CYS A 180 30.15 -16.17 3.47
C CYS A 180 28.84 -16.67 4.05
N SER A 181 28.86 -17.83 4.71
CA SER A 181 27.69 -18.34 5.43
C SER A 181 27.34 -17.42 6.61
N CYS A 182 28.33 -17.03 7.43
CA CYS A 182 28.11 -16.07 8.52
C CYS A 182 27.50 -14.75 8.00
N LEU A 183 28.03 -14.21 6.90
CA LEU A 183 27.58 -12.94 6.33
C LEU A 183 26.11 -13.03 5.89
N ARG A 184 25.73 -14.10 5.17
CA ARG A 184 24.36 -14.33 4.71
C ARG A 184 23.39 -14.50 5.88
N GLU A 185 23.73 -15.32 6.86
CA GLU A 185 22.91 -15.57 8.07
C GLU A 185 22.73 -14.29 8.92
N THR A 186 23.81 -13.51 9.08
CA THR A 186 23.75 -12.26 9.83
C THR A 186 22.92 -11.22 9.11
N MET A 187 23.04 -11.10 7.77
CA MET A 187 22.21 -10.20 6.98
C MET A 187 20.73 -10.60 7.04
N ALA A 188 20.42 -11.89 6.91
CA ALA A 188 19.05 -12.43 7.00
C ALA A 188 18.43 -12.10 8.36
N SER A 189 19.06 -12.50 9.45
CA SER A 189 18.56 -12.27 10.82
C SER A 189 18.44 -10.78 11.16
N THR A 190 19.42 -9.95 10.77
CA THR A 190 19.36 -8.51 11.00
C THR A 190 18.24 -7.85 10.20
N TRP A 191 17.99 -8.32 8.98
CA TRP A 191 16.87 -7.83 8.17
C TRP A 191 15.52 -8.20 8.79
N GLU A 192 15.34 -9.47 9.16
CA GLU A 192 14.11 -9.97 9.77
C GLU A 192 13.78 -9.25 11.09
N ALA A 193 14.79 -8.91 11.89
CA ALA A 193 14.62 -8.15 13.12
C ALA A 193 14.47 -6.62 12.91
N SER A 194 14.71 -6.11 11.70
CA SER A 194 14.74 -4.67 11.46
C SER A 194 13.34 -4.04 11.48
N THR A 195 13.27 -2.75 11.81
CA THR A 195 12.04 -1.94 11.71
C THR A 195 12.04 -0.97 10.51
N GLY A 196 13.10 -0.98 9.70
CA GLY A 196 13.24 -0.11 8.54
C GLY A 196 12.65 -0.71 7.27
N GLN A 197 12.16 0.12 6.35
CA GLN A 197 11.83 -0.35 5.01
C GLN A 197 13.09 -0.62 4.19
N THR A 198 12.99 -1.52 3.22
CA THR A 198 14.09 -1.76 2.29
C THR A 198 14.49 -0.49 1.55
N SER A 199 15.79 -0.17 1.59
CA SER A 199 16.39 0.97 0.89
C SER A 199 17.88 0.70 0.65
N ALA A 200 18.50 1.45 -0.25
CA ALA A 200 19.94 1.35 -0.49
C ALA A 200 20.77 1.61 0.77
N LYS A 201 20.30 2.48 1.67
CA LYS A 201 20.96 2.74 2.96
C LYS A 201 20.88 1.51 3.86
N VAL A 202 19.66 0.98 4.06
CA VAL A 202 19.45 -0.22 4.90
C VAL A 202 20.27 -1.41 4.40
N GLN A 203 20.32 -1.64 3.08
CA GLN A 203 21.14 -2.73 2.52
C GLN A 203 22.64 -2.56 2.81
N ARG A 204 23.17 -1.33 2.74
CA ARG A 204 24.57 -1.05 3.11
C ARG A 204 24.82 -1.24 4.61
N ASP A 205 23.89 -0.82 5.45
CA ASP A 205 24.00 -0.92 6.91
C ASP A 205 23.97 -2.40 7.32
N LEU A 206 23.05 -3.21 6.75
CA LEU A 206 23.00 -4.66 6.92
C LEU A 206 24.33 -5.34 6.55
N PHE A 207 24.88 -5.00 5.38
CA PHE A 207 26.16 -5.56 4.95
C PHE A 207 27.31 -5.14 5.87
N SER A 208 27.35 -3.86 6.29
CA SER A 208 28.43 -3.33 7.13
C SER A 208 28.43 -3.99 8.51
N GLU A 209 27.25 -4.19 9.09
CA GLU A 209 27.08 -4.89 10.36
C GLU A 209 27.48 -6.36 10.23
N ALA A 210 26.98 -7.06 9.22
CA ALA A 210 27.32 -8.45 8.98
C ALA A 210 28.83 -8.64 8.74
N ASN A 211 29.47 -7.74 7.97
CA ASN A 211 30.91 -7.76 7.76
C ASN A 211 31.69 -7.55 9.07
N ARG A 212 31.25 -6.63 9.95
CA ARG A 212 31.89 -6.40 11.25
C ARG A 212 31.77 -7.62 12.16
N SER A 213 30.62 -8.29 12.19
CA SER A 213 30.37 -9.46 13.02
C SER A 213 31.09 -10.70 12.51
N CYS A 214 31.19 -10.87 11.20
CA CYS A 214 31.75 -12.08 10.60
C CYS A 214 33.26 -12.05 10.38
N ASN A 215 33.87 -10.87 10.29
CA ASN A 215 35.31 -10.68 10.08
C ASN A 215 36.14 -10.56 11.38
N GLN A 216 35.52 -10.82 12.54
CA GLN A 216 36.21 -10.93 13.83
C GLN A 216 36.88 -12.29 13.99
#